data_AF-A0A2T2XIF0-F1
#
_entry.id   AF-A0A2T2XIF0-F1
#
_cell.length_a   1.000
_cell.length_b   1.000
_cell.length_c   1.000
_cell.angle_alpha   90.00
_cell.angle_beta   90.00
_cell.angle_gamma   90.00
#
_symmetry.space_group_name_H-M   'P 1'
#
loop_
_entity.id
_entity.type
_entity.pdbx_description
1 polymer ?
#
loop_
_entity_poly.entity_id
_entity_poly.type
_entity_poly.pdbx_seq_one_letter_code
_entity_poly.pdbx_strand_id
1 'polypeptide(L)'
;MESYVVDMETAVRLLPELEDFLNPTNQALRNINMGKMDHLPYYHAVPEIHVFMQAELSPQGPGRPPAVGHWQLLITKDNEPFQVCLHGKIKGSAERAEVIFVCPNSEAEELVAREAKKS
;
A
#
# COMPACT_ATOMS: atom_id res chain seq x y z
N MET A 1 4.42 -7.19 -18.03
CA MET A 1 4.43 -6.62 -16.67
C MET A 1 3.69 -7.60 -15.81
N GLU A 2 4.45 -8.46 -15.13
CA GLU A 2 3.88 -9.40 -14.18
C GLU A 2 3.76 -8.73 -12.80
N SER A 3 2.79 -9.20 -12.01
CA SER A 3 2.49 -8.64 -10.70
C SER A 3 2.39 -9.76 -9.67
N TYR A 4 3.06 -9.61 -8.54
CA TYR A 4 3.08 -10.58 -7.45
C TYR A 4 2.27 -10.05 -6.27
N VAL A 5 1.24 -10.78 -5.87
CA VAL A 5 0.53 -10.49 -4.61
C VAL A 5 1.32 -11.17 -3.48
N VAL A 6 1.76 -10.39 -2.50
CA VAL A 6 2.44 -10.92 -1.32
C VAL A 6 1.80 -10.39 -0.04
N ASP A 7 2.03 -11.09 1.06
CA ASP A 7 1.61 -10.62 2.39
C ASP A 7 2.50 -9.45 2.89
N MET A 8 2.04 -8.78 3.94
CA MET A 8 2.75 -7.63 4.51
C MET A 8 4.11 -8.03 5.10
N GLU A 9 4.23 -9.24 5.65
CA GLU A 9 5.49 -9.74 6.22
C GLU A 9 6.57 -9.88 5.14
N THR A 10 6.19 -10.42 3.97
CA THR A 10 7.06 -10.52 2.81
C THR A 10 7.43 -9.16 2.25
N ALA A 11 6.50 -8.20 2.23
CA ALA A 11 6.79 -6.84 1.80
C ALA A 11 7.81 -6.14 2.71
N VAL A 12 7.69 -6.31 4.02
CA VAL A 12 8.65 -5.78 5.00
C VAL A 12 10.02 -6.47 4.87
N ARG A 13 10.09 -7.78 4.62
CA ARG A 13 11.39 -8.44 4.36
C ARG A 13 12.11 -7.91 3.12
N LEU A 14 11.35 -7.59 2.08
CA LEU A 14 11.88 -7.03 0.83
C LEU A 14 12.34 -5.58 0.99
N LEU A 15 11.67 -4.81 1.85
CA LEU A 15 11.92 -3.40 2.09
C LEU A 15 11.87 -3.10 3.61
N PRO A 16 12.86 -3.58 4.39
CA PRO A 16 12.84 -3.49 5.86
C PRO A 16 12.83 -2.05 6.36
N GLU A 17 13.46 -1.13 5.63
CA GLU A 17 13.41 0.31 5.90
C GLU A 17 12.00 0.92 5.78
N LEU A 18 11.05 0.19 5.18
CA LEU A 18 9.66 0.63 5.05
C LEU A 18 8.74 0.06 6.13
N GLU A 19 9.22 -0.75 7.07
CA GLU A 19 8.37 -1.35 8.12
C GLU A 19 7.59 -0.28 8.90
N ASP A 20 8.30 0.75 9.37
CA ASP A 20 7.74 1.89 10.11
C ASP A 20 6.85 2.79 9.26
N PHE A 21 6.83 2.59 7.94
CA PHE A 21 5.95 3.29 7.00
C PHE A 21 4.74 2.44 6.62
N LEU A 22 4.93 1.20 6.17
CA LEU A 22 3.89 0.33 5.59
C LEU A 22 2.84 -0.08 6.62
N ASN A 23 3.27 -0.45 7.84
CA ASN A 23 2.35 -0.89 8.88
C ASN A 23 1.43 0.24 9.37
N PRO A 24 1.95 1.43 9.77
CA PRO A 24 1.10 2.57 10.14
C PRO A 24 0.26 3.10 8.98
N THR A 25 0.81 3.11 7.76
CA THR A 25 0.09 3.57 6.56
C THR A 25 -1.10 2.67 6.26
N ASN A 26 -0.93 1.35 6.28
CA ASN A 26 -2.03 0.41 6.10
C ASN A 26 -3.11 0.59 7.17
N GLN A 27 -2.71 0.74 8.44
CA GLN A 27 -3.65 0.97 9.54
C GLN A 27 -4.42 2.30 9.38
N ALA A 28 -3.73 3.38 9.01
CA ALA A 28 -4.33 4.69 8.82
C ALA A 28 -5.34 4.71 7.67
N LEU A 29 -5.02 4.04 6.56
CA LEU A 29 -5.93 3.94 5.42
C LEU A 29 -7.17 3.11 5.74
N ARG A 30 -7.05 2.07 6.57
CA ARG A 30 -8.21 1.33 7.11
C ARG A 30 -9.08 2.23 8.00
N ASN A 31 -8.46 3.13 8.79
CA ASN A 31 -9.22 4.08 9.60
C ASN A 31 -9.93 5.15 8.74
N ILE A 32 -9.29 5.64 7.67
CA ILE A 32 -9.89 6.51 6.65
C ILE A 32 -11.11 5.83 6.01
N ASN A 33 -10.98 4.56 5.64
CA ASN A 33 -12.07 3.73 5.10
C ASN A 33 -13.30 3.66 6.02
N MET A 34 -13.10 3.72 7.35
CA MET A 34 -14.16 3.71 8.34
C MET A 34 -14.66 5.11 8.75
N GLY A 35 -14.16 6.19 8.13
CA GLY A 35 -14.49 7.56 8.52
C GLY A 35 -13.96 7.95 9.90
N LYS A 36 -13.02 7.16 10.46
CA LYS A 36 -12.29 7.49 11.68
C LYS A 36 -11.09 8.35 11.26
N MET A 37 -11.24 9.66 11.39
CA MET A 37 -10.11 10.57 11.25
C MET A 37 -9.24 10.50 12.50
N ASP A 38 -8.46 9.43 12.63
CA ASP A 38 -7.36 9.43 13.59
C ASP A 38 -6.27 10.36 13.06
N HIS A 39 -5.76 11.23 13.94
CA HIS A 39 -4.65 12.10 13.62
C HIS A 39 -3.43 11.24 13.26
N LEU A 40 -3.04 11.28 11.99
CA LEU A 40 -1.76 10.74 11.56
C LEU A 40 -0.63 11.52 12.26
N PRO A 41 0.39 10.86 12.82
CA PRO A 41 1.60 11.53 13.23
C PRO A 41 2.18 12.32 12.05
N TYR A 42 2.75 13.49 12.32
CA TYR A 42 3.50 14.21 11.31
C TYR A 42 4.81 13.43 11.06
N TYR A 43 4.94 12.82 9.89
CA TYR A 43 6.14 12.14 9.46
C TYR A 43 7.02 13.06 8.61
N HIS A 44 8.33 12.85 8.68
CA HIS A 44 9.27 13.47 7.75
C HIS A 44 9.25 12.74 6.41
N ALA A 45 9.34 13.49 5.32
CA ALA A 45 9.52 12.89 4.00
C ALA A 45 10.83 12.11 3.95
N VAL A 46 10.78 10.88 3.44
CA VAL A 46 11.97 10.09 3.10
C VAL A 46 12.30 10.41 1.64
N PRO A 47 13.43 11.06 1.35
CA PRO A 47 13.72 11.64 0.03
C PRO A 47 13.63 10.66 -1.14
N GLU A 48 14.07 9.42 -0.91
CA GLU A 48 14.16 8.35 -1.90
C GLU A 48 12.85 7.56 -2.08
N ILE A 49 11.80 7.90 -1.34
CA ILE A 49 10.49 7.25 -1.42
C ILE A 49 9.48 8.22 -2.00
N HIS A 50 8.86 7.81 -3.10
CA HIS A 50 7.72 8.51 -3.69
C HIS A 50 6.45 7.69 -3.52
N VAL A 51 5.38 8.36 -3.11
CA VAL A 51 4.07 7.75 -2.87
C VAL A 51 3.02 8.48 -3.69
N PHE A 52 2.30 7.73 -4.51
CA PHE A 52 1.16 8.22 -5.26
C PHE A 52 -0.11 7.51 -4.77
N MET A 53 -1.11 8.30 -4.37
CA MET A 53 -2.41 7.79 -3.94
C MET A 53 -3.47 8.05 -4.99
N GLN A 54 -4.20 7.00 -5.34
CA GLN A 54 -5.45 7.09 -6.08
C GLN A 54 -6.58 6.49 -5.24
N ALA A 55 -7.70 7.20 -5.15
CA ALA A 55 -8.85 6.76 -4.38
C ALA A 55 -10.16 7.09 -5.09
N GLU A 56 -11.10 6.14 -5.07
CA GLU A 56 -12.47 6.36 -5.49
C GLU A 56 -13.30 6.88 -4.32
N LEU A 57 -13.82 8.09 -4.48
CA LEU A 57 -14.58 8.80 -3.46
C LEU A 57 -16.08 8.70 -3.76
N SER A 58 -16.85 8.24 -2.77
CA SER A 58 -18.31 8.19 -2.84
C SER A 58 -18.93 9.26 -1.93
N PRO A 59 -19.89 10.07 -2.43
CA PRO A 59 -20.60 11.04 -1.59
C PRO A 59 -21.35 10.35 -0.44
N GLN A 60 -21.32 10.93 0.77
CA GLN A 60 -22.07 10.43 1.94
C GLN A 60 -23.22 11.36 2.38
N GLY A 61 -23.54 12.37 1.57
CA GLY A 61 -24.53 13.40 1.89
C GLY A 61 -23.92 14.71 2.42
N PRO A 62 -24.75 15.72 2.70
CA PRO A 62 -24.28 17.06 3.05
C PRO A 62 -23.51 17.08 4.37
N GLY A 63 -22.35 17.73 4.39
CA GLY A 63 -21.53 17.94 5.60
C GLY A 63 -20.79 16.71 6.11
N ARG A 64 -20.78 15.60 5.36
CA ARG A 64 -20.02 14.39 5.70
C ARG A 64 -18.82 14.24 4.75
N PRO A 65 -17.66 13.79 5.26
CA PRO A 65 -16.53 13.45 4.39
C PRO A 65 -16.91 12.30 3.44
N PRO A 66 -16.36 12.29 2.22
CA PRO A 66 -16.61 11.21 1.27
C PRO A 66 -16.10 9.87 1.80
N ALA A 67 -16.81 8.80 1.47
CA ALA A 67 -16.33 7.44 1.74
C ALA A 67 -15.22 7.11 0.75
N VAL A 68 -14.14 6.48 1.23
CA VAL A 68 -13.16 5.84 0.36
C VAL A 68 -13.59 4.38 0.19
N GLY A 69 -14.09 4.03 -1.01
CA GLY A 69 -14.55 2.66 -1.29
C GLY A 69 -13.43 1.74 -1.77
N HIS A 70 -12.52 2.31 -2.58
CA HIS A 70 -11.36 1.67 -3.15
C HIS A 70 -10.20 2.67 -3.16
N TRP A 71 -9.02 2.24 -2.76
CA TRP A 71 -7.80 3.03 -2.85
C TRP A 71 -6.62 2.19 -3.27
N GLN A 72 -5.66 2.84 -3.90
CA GLN A 72 -4.38 2.30 -4.31
C GLN A 72 -3.29 3.29 -3.90
N LEU A 73 -2.26 2.81 -3.20
CA LEU A 73 -1.02 3.52 -3.00
C LEU A 73 0.06 2.85 -3.83
N LEU A 74 0.57 3.56 -4.83
CA LEU A 74 1.79 3.18 -5.51
C LEU A 74 2.98 3.80 -4.76
N ILE A 75 3.88 2.97 -4.29
CA ILE A 75 5.10 3.31 -3.59
C ILE A 75 6.26 2.94 -4.51
N THR A 76 7.12 3.91 -4.79
CA THR A 76 8.36 3.70 -5.54
C THR A 76 9.52 4.15 -4.68
N LYS A 77 10.59 3.36 -4.65
CA LYS A 77 11.84 3.71 -3.98
C LYS A 77 12.94 3.81 -5.03
N ASP A 78 13.80 4.82 -4.91
CA ASP A 78 14.92 5.00 -5.83
C ASP A 78 15.82 3.77 -5.86
N ASN A 79 16.28 3.40 -7.06
CA ASN A 79 17.17 2.28 -7.33
C ASN A 79 16.58 0.88 -7.06
N GLU A 80 15.32 0.75 -6.64
CA GLU A 80 14.65 -0.54 -6.61
C GLU A 80 14.13 -0.92 -8.01
N PRO A 81 14.29 -2.17 -8.45
CA PRO A 81 13.85 -2.58 -9.78
C PRO A 81 12.35 -2.85 -9.86
N PHE A 82 11.59 -2.65 -8.78
CA PHE A 82 10.15 -2.92 -8.68
C PHE A 82 9.41 -1.78 -7.98
N GLN A 83 8.10 -1.75 -8.14
CA GLN A 83 7.20 -0.84 -7.42
C GLN A 83 6.30 -1.64 -6.48
N VAL A 84 5.90 -1.04 -5.36
CA VAL A 84 4.98 -1.66 -4.40
C VAL A 84 3.64 -0.95 -4.48
N CYS A 85 2.57 -1.68 -4.73
CA CYS A 85 1.22 -1.17 -4.71
C CYS A 85 0.44 -1.74 -3.54
N LEU A 86 -0.02 -0.90 -2.62
CA LEU A 86 -0.97 -1.29 -1.59
C LEU A 86 -2.37 -1.00 -2.11
N HIS A 87 -3.20 -2.03 -2.25
CA HIS A 87 -4.59 -1.89 -2.66
C HIS A 87 -5.50 -2.19 -1.48
N GLY A 88 -6.35 -1.25 -1.12
CA GLY A 88 -7.41 -1.46 -0.14
C GLY A 88 -8.77 -1.52 -0.81
N LYS A 89 -9.49 -2.63 -0.60
CA LYS A 89 -10.88 -2.76 -1.03
C LYS A 89 -11.77 -3.13 0.15
N ILE A 90 -12.85 -2.36 0.33
CA ILE A 90 -13.94 -2.74 1.23
C ILE A 90 -14.94 -3.57 0.41
N LYS A 91 -15.11 -4.86 0.75
CA LYS A 91 -16.17 -5.71 0.18
C LYS A 91 -17.07 -6.21 1.32
N GLY A 92 -18.22 -5.56 1.51
CA GLY A 92 -19.10 -5.85 2.65
C GLY A 92 -18.47 -5.38 3.95
N SER A 93 -18.37 -6.26 4.96
CA SER A 93 -17.68 -6.01 6.23
C SER A 93 -16.24 -6.51 6.28
N ALA A 94 -15.75 -7.15 5.21
CA ALA A 94 -14.40 -7.69 5.15
C ALA A 94 -13.46 -6.68 4.47
N GLU A 95 -12.44 -6.26 5.20
CA GLU A 95 -11.35 -5.45 4.67
C GLU A 95 -10.29 -6.38 4.07
N ARG A 96 -9.94 -6.17 2.80
CA ARG A 96 -8.79 -6.81 2.17
C ARG A 96 -7.83 -5.73 1.73
N ALA A 97 -6.62 -5.80 2.28
CA ALA A 97 -5.46 -5.08 1.77
C ALA A 97 -4.58 -6.10 1.04
N GLU A 98 -4.25 -5.82 -0.22
CA GLU A 98 -3.34 -6.63 -1.02
C GLU A 98 -2.07 -5.82 -1.26
N VAL A 99 -0.91 -6.41 -1.00
CA VAL A 99 0.37 -5.84 -1.39
C VAL A 99 0.78 -6.46 -2.73
N ILE A 100 1.00 -5.63 -3.72
CA ILE A 100 1.29 -6.04 -5.09
C ILE A 100 2.65 -5.49 -5.49
N PHE A 101 3.57 -6.36 -5.85
CA PHE A 101 4.84 -5.97 -6.46
C PHE A 101 4.67 -5.90 -7.97
N VAL A 102 4.86 -4.72 -8.54
CA VAL A 102 4.82 -4.48 -9.98
C VAL A 102 6.25 -4.59 -10.51
N CYS A 103 6.50 -5.65 -11.29
CA CYS A 103 7.82 -5.97 -11.81
C CYS A 103 7.90 -5.59 -13.29
N PRO A 104 8.74 -4.61 -13.68
CA PRO A 104 8.86 -4.17 -15.06
C PRO A 104 9.75 -5.10 -15.92
N ASN A 105 10.58 -5.94 -15.30
CA ASN A 105 11.53 -6.83 -15.96
C ASN A 105 11.74 -8.14 -15.17
N SER A 106 12.40 -9.12 -15.80
CA SER A 106 12.63 -10.46 -15.24
C SER A 106 13.53 -10.49 -14.00
N GLU A 107 14.47 -9.54 -13.87
CA GLU A 107 15.34 -9.43 -12.68
C GLU A 107 14.53 -9.07 -11.44
N ALA A 108 13.60 -8.11 -11.57
CA ALA A 108 12.66 -7.76 -10.52
C ALA A 108 11.74 -8.93 -10.15
N GLU A 109 11.25 -9.67 -11.16
CA GLU A 109 10.39 -10.84 -10.97
C GLU A 109 11.13 -11.94 -10.17
N GLU A 110 12.36 -12.27 -10.55
CA GLU A 110 13.19 -13.27 -9.84
C GLU A 110 13.48 -12.88 -8.39
N LEU A 111 13.78 -11.60 -8.15
CA LEU A 111 14.05 -11.06 -6.82
C LEU A 111 12.82 -11.24 -5.91
N VAL A 112 11.65 -10.79 -6.35
CA VAL A 112 10.40 -10.87 -5.58
C VAL A 112 9.99 -12.34 -5.38
N ALA A 113 10.05 -13.16 -6.43
CA ALA A 113 9.67 -14.57 -6.37
C ALA A 113 10.56 -15.39 -5.43
N ARG A 114 11.84 -15.05 -5.31
CA ARG A 114 12.76 -15.71 -4.37
C ARG A 114 12.39 -15.45 -2.92
N GLU A 115 12.03 -14.23 -2.58
CA GLU A 115 11.68 -13.86 -1.20
C GLU A 115 10.27 -14.32 -0.82
N ALA A 116 9.32 -14.30 -1.77
CA ALA A 116 7.96 -14.80 -1.54
C ALA A 116 7.91 -16.31 -1.23
N LYS A 117 8.85 -17.11 -1.77
CA LYS A 117 8.96 -18.56 -1.49
C LYS A 117 9.53 -18.90 -0.11
N LYS A 118 9.97 -17.90 0.67
CA LYS A 118 10.48 -18.07 2.04
C LYS A 118 9.40 -17.88 3.12
N SER A 119 8.20 -17.45 2.75
CA SER A 119 6.97 -17.42 3.59
C SER A 119 6.27 -18.78 3.56
#